data_AF-A0A5N6K5I4-F1
#
_entry.id   AF-A0A5N6K5I4-F1
#
_cell.length_a   1.000
_cell.length_b   1.000
_cell.length_c   1.000
_cell.angle_alpha   90.00
_cell.angle_beta   90.00
_cell.angle_gamma   90.00
#
_symmetry.space_group_name_H-M   'P 1'
#
loop_
_entity.id
_entity.type
_entity.pdbx_description
1 polymer ?
#
loop_
_entity_poly.entity_id
_entity_poly.type
_entity_poly.pdbx_seq_one_letter_code
_entity_poly.pdbx_strand_id
1 'polypeptide(L)' 'MPQYIITVGEDSTKSKAPEKYEAAVKDIKEKGGSVADEFDWGFIVNFPDDSISVSSIMENKTYETIEDGNGKVTTQNK' A
#
# COMPACT_ATOMS: atom_id res chain seq x y z
N MET A 1 -6.80 12.09 -9.20
CA MET A 1 -6.20 11.59 -7.96
C MET A 1 -6.63 10.16 -7.80
N PRO A 2 -5.81 9.20 -8.27
CA PRO A 2 -6.13 7.80 -8.16
C PRO A 2 -5.97 7.36 -6.70
N GLN A 3 -6.88 6.49 -6.28
CA GLN A 3 -6.91 5.89 -4.96
C GLN A 3 -6.53 4.42 -5.07
N TYR A 4 -5.74 3.93 -4.11
CA TYR A 4 -5.34 2.54 -4.02
C TYR A 4 -5.55 2.02 -2.60
N ILE A 5 -5.99 0.77 -2.50
CA ILE A 5 -6.08 0.05 -1.23
C ILE A 5 -4.91 -0.92 -1.17
N ILE A 6 -4.03 -0.74 -0.19
CA ILE A 6 -2.83 -1.54 -0.01
C ILE A 6 -3.02 -2.43 1.21
N THR A 7 -2.97 -3.74 1.04
CA THR A 7 -2.94 -4.70 2.14
C THR A 7 -1.49 -5.08 2.44
N VAL A 8 -1.21 -5.34 3.72
CA VAL A 8 0.08 -5.85 4.16
C VAL A 8 -0.07 -7.33 4.53
N GLY A 9 1.01 -8.08 4.40
CA GLY A 9 1.00 -9.49 4.81
C GLY A 9 0.63 -9.66 6.29
N GLU A 10 0.07 -10.81 6.65
CA GLU A 10 -0.42 -11.07 8.01
C GLU A 10 0.65 -10.82 9.10
N ASP A 11 1.92 -11.10 8.82
CA ASP A 11 3.08 -10.88 9.70
C ASP A 11 3.60 -9.43 9.74
N SER A 12 2.91 -8.51 9.06
CA SER A 12 3.27 -7.10 8.87
C SER A 12 2.11 -6.15 9.21
N THR A 13 1.03 -6.67 9.79
CA THR A 13 -0.13 -5.88 10.26
C THR A 13 0.25 -4.88 11.34
N LYS A 14 -0.54 -3.82 11.49
CA LYS A 14 -0.30 -2.74 12.45
C LYS A 14 -0.20 -3.26 13.89
N SER A 15 -1.01 -4.24 14.25
CA SER A 15 -1.01 -4.87 15.59
C SER A 15 0.11 -5.87 15.81
N LYS A 16 0.51 -6.66 14.80
CA LYS A 16 1.56 -7.69 14.97
C LYS A 16 2.97 -7.15 14.78
N ALA A 17 3.16 -6.23 13.84
CA ALA A 17 4.47 -5.68 13.49
C ALA A 17 4.35 -4.18 13.14
N PRO A 18 4.13 -3.32 14.15
CA PRO A 18 3.95 -1.88 13.94
C PRO A 18 5.15 -1.25 13.22
N GLU A 19 6.38 -1.69 13.49
CA GLU A 19 7.59 -1.18 12.82
C GLU A 19 7.58 -1.45 11.30
N LYS A 20 7.12 -2.63 10.87
CA LYS A 20 7.01 -2.97 9.44
C LYS A 20 5.86 -2.19 8.79
N TYR A 21 4.75 -2.05 9.49
CA TYR A 21 3.60 -1.28 9.03
C TYR A 21 3.97 0.19 8.83
N GLU A 22 4.65 0.80 9.80
CA GLU A 22 5.14 2.18 9.69
C GLU A 22 6.15 2.34 8.55
N ALA A 23 7.04 1.37 8.35
CA ALA A 23 7.96 1.37 7.20
C ALA A 23 7.22 1.29 5.86
N ALA A 24 6.16 0.49 5.77
CA ALA A 24 5.27 0.43 4.61
C ALA A 24 4.56 1.77 4.35
N VAL A 25 3.97 2.38 5.38
CA VAL A 25 3.34 3.70 5.27
C VAL A 25 4.35 4.79 4.89
N LYS A 26 5.60 4.67 5.35
CA LYS A 26 6.66 5.61 5.00
C LYS A 26 7.10 5.44 3.53
N ASP A 27 7.29 4.21 3.07
CA ASP A 27 7.63 3.90 1.68
C ASP A 27 6.60 4.46 0.69
N ILE A 28 5.29 4.33 0.99
CA ILE A 28 4.27 4.89 0.09
C ILE A 28 4.29 6.41 0.06
N LYS A 29 4.59 7.05 1.20
CA LYS A 29 4.72 8.51 1.29
C LYS A 29 5.95 9.02 0.54
N GLU A 30 7.07 8.29 0.61
CA GLU A 30 8.29 8.59 -0.15
C GLU A 30 8.06 8.45 -1.67
N LYS A 31 7.17 7.55 -2.09
CA LYS A 31 6.70 7.42 -3.48
C LYS A 31 5.71 8.52 -3.91
N GLY A 32 5.43 9.49 -3.05
CA GLY A 32 4.51 10.60 -3.33
C GLY A 32 3.04 10.31 -3.01
N GLY A 33 2.75 9.20 -2.35
CA GLY A 33 1.41 8.84 -1.89
C GLY A 33 1.02 9.59 -0.62
N SER A 34 -0.25 9.95 -0.51
CA SER A 34 -0.84 10.50 0.72
C SER A 34 -1.80 9.48 1.30
N VAL A 35 -1.49 8.95 2.49
CA VAL A 35 -2.37 8.01 3.19
C VAL A 35 -3.65 8.72 3.60
N ALA A 36 -4.79 8.23 3.10
CA ALA A 36 -6.12 8.74 3.35
C ALA A 36 -6.76 8.10 4.58
N ASP A 37 -6.55 6.79 4.75
CA ASP A 37 -7.10 6.00 5.86
C ASP A 37 -6.16 4.83 6.20
N GLU A 38 -6.20 4.38 7.44
CA GLU A 38 -5.33 3.33 7.99
C GLU A 38 -6.13 2.27 8.73
N PHE A 39 -5.84 1.01 8.43
CA PHE A 39 -6.46 -0.17 9.02
C PHE A 39 -5.37 -1.10 9.59
N ASP A 40 -5.79 -2.06 10.42
CA ASP A 40 -4.85 -3.04 10.96
C ASP A 40 -4.20 -3.90 9.85
N TRP A 41 -4.99 -4.23 8.84
CA TRP A 41 -4.63 -5.09 7.71
C TRP A 41 -4.02 -4.35 6.51
N GLY A 42 -3.98 -3.01 6.52
CA GLY A 42 -3.59 -2.24 5.35
C GLY A 42 -3.96 -0.76 5.45
N PHE A 43 -3.82 -0.03 4.35
CA PHE A 43 -4.12 1.40 4.30
C PHE A 43 -4.56 1.83 2.90
N ILE A 44 -5.27 2.96 2.86
CA ILE A 44 -5.72 3.58 1.63
C ILE A 44 -4.81 4.75 1.33
N VAL A 45 -4.33 4.82 0.08
CA VAL A 45 -3.44 5.89 -0.38
C VAL A 45 -4.02 6.58 -1.61
N ASN A 46 -3.90 7.91 -1.62
CA ASN A 46 -4.20 8.74 -2.77
C ASN A 46 -2.89 9.24 -3.39
N PHE A 47 -2.76 9.18 -4.70
CA PHE A 47 -1.67 9.85 -5.40
C PHE A 47 -2.16 11.15 -6.05
N PRO A 48 -1.29 12.17 -6.15
CA PRO A 48 -1.61 13.40 -6.85
C PRO A 48 -1.69 13.21 -8.37
N ASP A 49 -0.97 12.23 -8.91
CA ASP A 49 -0.80 11.97 -10.34
C ASP A 49 -1.11 10.50 -10.67
N ASP A 50 -1.69 10.25 -11.85
CA ASP A 50 -1.97 8.92 -12.42
C ASP A 50 -0.71 8.24 -12.98
N SER A 51 0.44 8.92 -12.95
CA SER A 51 1.73 8.41 -13.39
C SER A 51 2.28 7.29 -12.49
N ILE A 52 1.78 7.13 -11.27
CA ILE A 52 2.22 6.07 -10.36
C ILE A 52 1.59 4.74 -10.79
N SER A 53 2.44 3.83 -11.24
CA SER A 53 2.05 2.48 -11.63
C SER A 53 1.97 1.56 -10.40
N VAL A 54 0.97 0.69 -10.35
CA VAL A 54 0.84 -0.36 -9.31
C VAL A 54 2.12 -1.20 -9.17
N SER A 55 2.82 -1.46 -10.27
CA SER A 55 4.09 -2.19 -10.27
C SER A 55 5.19 -1.50 -9.45
N SER A 56 5.25 -0.17 -9.43
CA SER A 56 6.21 0.59 -8.62
C SER A 56 5.85 0.55 -7.13
N ILE A 57 4.56 0.50 -6.82
CA ILE A 57 4.08 0.30 -5.45
C ILE A 57 4.48 -1.11 -4.97
N MET A 58 4.23 -2.14 -5.78
CA MET A 58 4.51 -3.57 -5.53
C MET A 58 5.98 -3.91 -5.24
N GLU A 59 6.93 -3.01 -5.49
CA GLU A 59 8.36 -3.26 -5.20
C GLU A 59 8.63 -3.51 -3.70
N ASN A 60 7.76 -3.01 -2.82
CA ASN A 60 7.86 -3.27 -1.39
C ASN A 60 7.30 -4.65 -1.04
N LYS A 61 8.16 -5.53 -0.54
CA LYS A 61 7.85 -6.92 -0.13
C LYS A 61 6.90 -7.04 1.07
N THR A 62 6.58 -5.92 1.71
CA THR A 62 5.63 -5.88 2.84
C THR A 62 4.19 -5.92 2.35
N TYR A 63 3.94 -5.42 1.14
CA TYR A 63 2.61 -5.37 0.52
C TYR A 63 2.20 -6.74 0.00
N GLU A 64 0.97 -7.15 0.30
CA GLU A 64 0.42 -8.41 -0.16
C GLU A 64 -0.46 -8.21 -1.39
N THR A 65 -1.40 -7.27 -1.32
CA THR A 65 -2.25 -6.88 -2.46
C THR A 65 -2.38 -5.38 -2.59
N ILE A 66 -2.54 -4.91 -3.83
CA ILE A 66 -2.90 -3.53 -4.15
C ILE A 66 -4.12 -3.57 -5.07
N GLU A 67 -5.22 -2.99 -4.60
CA GLU A 67 -6.42 -2.74 -5.38
C GLU A 67 -6.39 -1.31 -5.91
N ASP A 68 -6.57 -1.14 -7.21
CA ASP A 68 -6.73 0.19 -7.82
C ASP A 68 -8.17 0.70 -7.72
N GLY A 69 -8.36 2.01 -7.92
CA GLY A 69 -9.69 2.63 -7.91
C GLY A 69 -10.66 2.12 -8.98
N ASN A 70 -10.23 1.22 -9.88
CA ASN A 70 -11.08 0.53 -10.86
C ASN A 70 -11.44 -0.90 -10.42
N GLY A 71 -11.05 -1.33 -9.21
CA GLY A 71 -11.31 -2.65 -8.64
C GLY A 71 -10.36 -3.74 -9.14
N LYS A 72 -9.27 -3.38 -9.85
CA LYS A 72 -8.26 -4.35 -10.25
C LYS A 72 -7.32 -4.62 -9.10
N VAL A 73 -7.28 -5.87 -8.66
CA VAL A 73 -6.40 -6.34 -7.59
C VAL A 73 -5.13 -6.93 -8.18
N THR A 74 -3.98 -6.47 -7.70
CA THR A 74 -2.66 -7.04 -8.00
C THR A 74 -2.08 -7.64 -6.73
N THR A 75 -1.79 -8.94 -6.75
CA THR A 75 -1.19 -9.66 -5.61
C THR A 75 0.30 -9.83 -5.83
N GLN A 76 1.08 -9.62 -4.78
CA GLN A 76 2.52 -9.87 -4.80
C GLN A 76 2.76 -11.38 -4.95
N ASN A 77 3.31 -11.77 -6.10
CA ASN A 77 3.76 -13.15 -6.30
C ASN A 77 4.97 -13.40 -5.38
N LYS A 78 4.77 -14.27 -4.41
CA LYS A 78 5.75 -14.65 -3.38
C LYS A 78 6.78 -15.64 -3.91
#